data_AF-A0A6N7BCH4-F1
#
_entry.id   AF-A0A6N7BCH4-F1
#
_cell.length_a   1.000
_cell.length_b   1.000
_cell.length_c   1.000
_cell.angle_alpha   90.00
_cell.angle_beta   90.00
_cell.angle_gamma   90.00
#
_symmetry.space_group_name_H-M   'P 1'
#
loop_
_entity.id
_entity.type
_entity.pdbx_description
1 polymer ?
#
loop_
_entity_poly.entity_id
_entity_poly.type
_entity_poly.pdbx_seq_one_letter_code
_entity_poly.pdbx_strand_id
1 'polypeptide(L)'
;MSNIEIEDQLVKEMSEFLYYDFNEGIDLLSKNDSQYLRRSFIRSLFAAIESVIFGMKTEILNRLSEANPPFTTGELVILEEKSFTIDKSGDIIESPKYLELKKNIRFVFRTYGKCYGTQLELDVSGTDWKNFTELVEVRNRITHPKTKNDIIITDDEINKSKLLFGWFSKQHINSVTVTTDALKNKIEILKKQLPENSV
;
A
#
# COMPACT_ATOMS: atom_id res chain seq x y z
N MET A 1 -22.29 6.50 -12.43
CA MET A 1 -21.08 5.77 -12.03
C MET A 1 -21.51 4.46 -11.39
N SER A 2 -20.80 3.36 -11.67
CA SER A 2 -20.98 2.10 -10.96
C SER A 2 -20.54 2.23 -9.49
N ASN A 3 -20.95 1.32 -8.60
CA ASN A 3 -20.48 1.32 -7.21
C ASN A 3 -18.94 1.21 -7.13
N ILE A 4 -18.33 0.49 -8.08
CA ILE A 4 -16.89 0.32 -8.21
C ILE A 4 -16.20 1.66 -8.56
N GLU A 5 -16.74 2.41 -9.52
CA GLU A 5 -16.20 3.72 -9.91
C GLU A 5 -16.26 4.75 -8.78
N ILE A 6 -17.31 4.70 -7.95
CA ILE A 6 -17.44 5.58 -6.78
C ILE A 6 -16.39 5.22 -5.73
N GLU A 7 -16.20 3.93 -5.45
CA GLU A 7 -15.21 3.45 -4.49
C GLU A 7 -13.77 3.79 -4.91
N ASP A 8 -13.45 3.62 -6.20
CA ASP A 8 -12.14 3.99 -6.76
C ASP A 8 -11.84 5.49 -6.63
N GLN A 9 -12.83 6.33 -6.93
CA GLN A 9 -12.72 7.78 -6.78
C GLN A 9 -12.47 8.19 -5.32
N LEU A 10 -13.19 7.60 -4.37
CA LEU A 10 -13.00 7.88 -2.94
C LEU A 10 -11.61 7.46 -2.45
N VAL A 11 -11.09 6.32 -2.91
CA VAL A 11 -9.74 5.84 -2.57
C VAL A 11 -8.66 6.76 -3.12
N LYS A 12 -8.86 7.28 -4.33
CA LYS A 12 -7.97 8.26 -4.94
C LYS A 12 -7.96 9.58 -4.16
N GLU A 13 -9.13 10.12 -3.84
CA GLU A 13 -9.25 11.35 -3.03
C GLU A 13 -8.57 11.20 -1.67
N MET A 14 -8.82 10.09 -0.96
CA MET A 14 -8.15 9.78 0.31
C MET A 14 -6.63 9.76 0.18
N SER A 15 -6.11 9.14 -0.88
CA SER A 15 -4.67 9.07 -1.13
C SER A 15 -4.06 10.44 -1.42
N GLU A 16 -4.79 11.32 -2.11
CA GLU A 16 -4.39 12.71 -2.35
C GLU A 16 -4.31 13.51 -1.04
N PHE A 17 -5.30 13.37 -0.14
CA PHE A 17 -5.28 14.02 1.18
C PHE A 17 -4.10 13.55 2.03
N LEU A 18 -3.86 12.24 2.12
CA LEU A 18 -2.77 11.70 2.95
C LEU A 18 -1.38 12.02 2.37
N TYR A 19 -1.27 12.13 1.05
CA TYR A 19 -0.07 12.64 0.39
C TYR A 19 0.14 14.14 0.69
N TYR A 20 -0.93 14.93 0.72
CA TYR A 20 -0.86 16.33 1.11
C TYR A 20 -0.38 16.48 2.56
N ASP A 21 -0.97 15.75 3.51
CA ASP A 21 -0.57 15.75 4.93
C ASP A 21 0.92 15.41 5.12
N PHE A 22 1.42 14.44 4.35
CA PHE A 22 2.84 14.09 4.36
C PHE A 22 3.72 15.27 3.91
N ASN A 23 3.38 15.94 2.81
CA ASN A 23 4.16 17.08 2.30
C ASN A 23 4.08 18.30 3.22
N GLU A 24 2.89 18.60 3.76
CA GLU A 24 2.72 19.66 4.74
C GLU A 24 3.54 19.36 6.00
N GLY A 25 3.57 18.11 6.44
CA GLY A 25 4.42 17.67 7.56
C GLY A 25 5.91 17.94 7.33
N ILE A 26 6.43 17.75 6.11
CA ILE A 26 7.82 18.10 5.77
C ILE A 26 8.05 19.61 5.87
N ASP A 27 7.17 20.41 5.27
CA ASP A 27 7.28 21.86 5.25
C ASP A 27 7.25 22.44 6.68
N LEU A 28 6.30 21.99 7.50
CA LEU A 28 6.20 22.39 8.91
C LEU A 28 7.44 22.01 9.72
N LEU A 29 7.98 20.80 9.52
CA LEU A 29 9.23 20.38 10.17
C LEU A 29 10.43 21.24 9.77
N SER A 30 10.47 21.73 8.52
CA SER A 30 11.55 22.60 8.05
C SER A 30 11.51 23.99 8.70
N LYS A 31 10.31 24.46 9.06
CA LYS A 31 10.08 25.77 9.69
C LYS A 31 10.22 25.72 11.21
N ASN A 32 9.80 24.63 11.83
CA ASN A 32 9.84 24.45 13.27
C ASN A 32 10.05 22.97 13.63
N ASP A 33 11.27 22.61 14.00
CA ASP A 33 11.57 21.24 14.39
C ASP A 33 11.24 20.99 15.88
N SER A 34 9.98 20.64 16.14
CA SER A 34 9.52 20.27 17.48
C SER A 34 9.21 18.78 17.58
N GLN A 35 9.33 18.21 18.78
CA GLN A 35 8.97 16.82 19.05
C GLN A 35 7.50 16.50 18.71
N TYR A 36 6.60 17.48 18.81
CA TYR A 36 5.21 17.34 18.34
C TYR A 36 5.17 17.13 16.82
N LEU A 37 5.82 18.01 16.05
CA LEU A 37 5.83 17.94 14.59
C LEU A 37 6.55 16.69 14.08
N ARG A 38 7.63 16.26 14.73
CA ARG A 38 8.30 14.98 14.43
C ARG A 38 7.34 13.79 14.52
N ARG A 39 6.58 13.74 15.62
CA ARG A 39 5.60 12.69 15.89
C ARG A 39 4.41 12.75 14.93
N SER A 40 3.98 13.96 14.56
CA SER A 40 2.91 14.15 13.58
C SER A 40 3.36 13.66 12.21
N PHE A 41 4.54 14.09 11.76
CA PHE A 41 5.11 13.70 10.48
C PHE A 41 5.25 12.19 10.31
N ILE A 42 5.80 11.47 11.31
CA ILE A 42 5.91 10.01 11.23
C ILE A 42 4.52 9.36 11.09
N ARG A 43 3.50 9.85 11.81
CA ARG A 43 2.14 9.30 11.67
C ARG A 43 1.56 9.55 10.28
N SER A 44 1.67 10.76 9.74
CA SER A 44 1.22 11.11 8.39
C SER A 44 1.96 10.30 7.31
N LEU A 45 3.27 10.09 7.47
CA LEU A 45 4.08 9.23 6.60
C LEU A 45 3.52 7.80 6.52
N PHE A 46 3.24 7.18 7.67
CA PHE A 46 2.70 5.82 7.70
C PHE A 46 1.27 5.74 7.17
N ALA A 47 0.44 6.76 7.42
CA ALA A 47 -0.90 6.84 6.84
C ALA A 47 -0.84 6.95 5.31
N ALA A 48 0.08 7.76 4.74
CA ALA A 48 0.28 7.85 3.29
C ALA A 48 0.74 6.51 2.68
N ILE A 49 1.66 5.79 3.34
CA ILE A 49 2.09 4.45 2.92
C ILE A 49 0.91 3.46 2.94
N GLU A 50 0.14 3.44 4.03
CA GLU A 50 -1.04 2.56 4.18
C GLU A 50 -2.09 2.86 3.11
N SER A 51 -2.30 4.14 2.76
CA SER A 51 -3.22 4.56 1.69
C SER A 51 -2.82 4.02 0.32
N VAL A 52 -1.54 4.10 -0.04
CA VAL A 52 -1.04 3.57 -1.32
C VAL A 52 -1.25 2.05 -1.36
N ILE A 53 -0.96 1.35 -0.26
CA ILE A 53 -1.17 -0.11 -0.19
C ILE A 53 -2.64 -0.47 -0.32
N PHE A 54 -3.54 0.30 0.31
CA PHE A 54 -4.97 0.11 0.16
C PHE A 54 -5.42 0.36 -1.29
N GLY A 55 -4.97 1.44 -1.92
CA GLY A 55 -5.25 1.72 -3.32
C GLY A 55 -4.82 0.62 -4.28
N MET A 56 -3.62 0.06 -4.08
CA MET A 56 -3.15 -1.09 -4.85
C MET A 56 -4.05 -2.34 -4.68
N LYS A 57 -4.63 -2.56 -3.50
CA LYS A 57 -5.59 -3.66 -3.27
C LYS A 57 -6.90 -3.42 -3.99
N THR A 58 -7.44 -2.21 -3.90
CA THR A 58 -8.66 -1.80 -4.60
C THR A 58 -8.49 -2.00 -6.11
N GLU A 59 -7.34 -1.60 -6.68
CA GLU A 59 -7.04 -1.82 -8.09
C GLU A 59 -7.03 -3.31 -8.47
N ILE A 60 -6.43 -4.16 -7.62
CA ILE A 60 -6.45 -5.62 -7.83
C ILE A 60 -7.88 -6.15 -7.81
N LEU A 61 -8.68 -5.76 -6.82
CA LEU A 61 -10.06 -6.22 -6.65
C LEU A 61 -10.96 -5.77 -7.81
N ASN A 62 -10.84 -4.51 -8.25
CA ASN A 62 -11.56 -3.98 -9.41
C ASN A 62 -11.26 -4.80 -10.67
N ARG A 63 -10.00 -5.19 -10.85
CA ARG A 63 -9.57 -6.00 -11.99
C ARG A 63 -10.09 -7.44 -11.97
N LEU A 64 -10.48 -7.98 -10.81
CA LEU A 64 -11.14 -9.30 -10.75
C LEU A 64 -12.48 -9.32 -11.48
N SER A 65 -13.13 -8.15 -11.63
CA SER A 65 -14.39 -8.05 -12.38
C SER A 65 -14.17 -8.07 -13.90
N GLU A 66 -12.98 -7.68 -14.36
CA GLU A 66 -12.63 -7.53 -15.78
C GLU A 66 -11.81 -8.70 -16.32
N ALA A 67 -11.05 -9.35 -15.45
CA ALA A 67 -10.16 -10.46 -15.75
C ALA A 67 -10.33 -11.56 -14.70
N ASN A 68 -9.93 -12.79 -15.03
CA ASN A 68 -9.89 -13.90 -14.08
C ASN A 68 -8.43 -14.25 -13.71
N PRO A 69 -7.68 -13.37 -13.02
CA PRO A 69 -6.33 -13.67 -12.58
C PRO A 69 -6.36 -14.83 -11.56
N PRO A 70 -5.30 -15.66 -11.51
CA PRO A 70 -5.34 -16.94 -10.80
C PRO A 70 -5.14 -16.79 -9.28
N PHE A 71 -6.00 -16.03 -8.60
CA PHE A 71 -5.97 -15.89 -7.15
C PHE A 71 -6.61 -17.08 -6.44
N THR A 72 -6.01 -17.48 -5.34
CA THR A 72 -6.59 -18.43 -4.39
C THR A 72 -7.63 -17.72 -3.53
N THR A 73 -8.61 -18.46 -3.00
CA THR A 73 -9.56 -17.93 -2.00
C THR A 73 -8.85 -17.27 -0.83
N GLY A 74 -7.73 -17.85 -0.37
CA GLY A 74 -6.93 -17.28 0.72
C GLY A 74 -6.32 -15.91 0.37
N GLU A 75 -5.88 -15.70 -0.87
CA GLU A 75 -5.37 -14.39 -1.30
C GLU A 75 -6.50 -13.35 -1.36
N LEU A 76 -7.67 -13.72 -1.89
CA LEU A 76 -8.83 -12.83 -1.99
C LEU A 76 -9.28 -12.32 -0.62
N VAL A 77 -9.41 -13.22 0.36
CA VAL A 77 -9.80 -12.84 1.73
C VAL A 77 -8.80 -11.87 2.39
N ILE A 78 -7.51 -11.99 2.06
CA ILE A 78 -6.48 -11.06 2.57
C ILE A 78 -6.51 -9.72 1.82
N LEU A 79 -6.79 -9.72 0.51
CA LEU A 79 -6.97 -8.49 -0.27
C LEU A 79 -8.17 -7.69 0.22
N GLU A 80 -9.26 -8.35 0.60
CA GLU A 80 -10.46 -7.73 1.18
C GLU A 80 -10.29 -7.29 2.64
N GLU A 81 -9.15 -7.62 3.29
CA GLU A 81 -8.90 -7.38 4.71
C GLU A 81 -9.98 -7.95 5.64
N LYS A 82 -10.49 -9.14 5.30
CA LYS A 82 -11.54 -9.84 6.07
C LYS A 82 -10.99 -11.03 6.84
N SER A 83 -11.68 -11.39 7.90
CA SER A 83 -11.59 -12.70 8.54
C SER A 83 -12.96 -13.25 8.88
N PHE A 84 -13.09 -14.56 8.84
CA PHE A 84 -14.33 -15.27 9.13
C PHE A 84 -14.14 -16.12 10.38
N THR A 85 -15.11 -16.06 11.29
CA THR A 85 -15.19 -16.90 12.49
C THR A 85 -16.59 -17.51 12.60
N ILE A 86 -16.73 -18.56 13.42
CA ILE A 86 -18.03 -19.17 13.70
C ILE A 86 -18.44 -18.77 15.11
N ASP A 87 -19.68 -18.30 15.26
CA ASP A 87 -20.22 -17.89 16.54
C ASP A 87 -20.78 -19.07 17.36
N LYS A 88 -21.40 -18.78 18.49
CA LYS A 88 -21.97 -19.81 19.39
C LYS A 88 -23.21 -20.50 18.79
N SER A 89 -23.86 -19.89 17.80
CA SER A 89 -25.04 -20.41 17.11
C SER A 89 -24.66 -21.27 15.90
N GLY A 90 -23.39 -21.23 15.48
CA GLY A 90 -22.90 -21.88 14.28
C GLY A 90 -22.90 -20.98 13.04
N ASP A 91 -23.18 -19.68 13.21
CA ASP A 91 -23.25 -18.71 12.13
C ASP A 91 -21.87 -18.14 11.79
N ILE A 92 -21.66 -17.80 10.52
CA ILE A 92 -20.43 -17.16 10.04
C ILE A 92 -20.47 -15.67 10.38
N ILE A 93 -19.48 -15.21 11.16
CA ILE A 93 -19.24 -13.80 11.43
C ILE A 93 -18.03 -13.33 10.63
N GLU A 94 -18.25 -12.29 9.82
CA GLU A 94 -17.19 -11.53 9.17
C GLU A 94 -16.70 -10.41 10.11
N SER A 95 -15.39 -10.24 10.19
CA SER A 95 -14.76 -9.14 10.93
C SER A 95 -13.58 -8.54 10.14
N PRO A 96 -13.28 -7.25 10.33
CA PRO A 96 -12.06 -6.66 9.78
C PRO A 96 -10.82 -7.38 10.29
N LYS A 97 -9.86 -7.64 9.40
CA LYS A 97 -8.58 -8.27 9.71
C LYS A 97 -7.46 -7.25 9.63
N TYR A 98 -6.91 -6.89 10.79
CA TYR A 98 -5.69 -6.09 10.82
C TYR A 98 -4.49 -6.91 10.31
N LEU A 99 -3.77 -6.35 9.34
CA LEU A 99 -2.58 -6.97 8.76
C LEU A 99 -1.33 -6.23 9.23
N GLU A 100 -0.31 -6.99 9.67
CA GLU A 100 0.98 -6.41 9.99
C GLU A 100 1.56 -5.72 8.75
N LEU A 101 1.83 -4.41 8.84
CA LEU A 101 2.18 -3.56 7.70
C LEU A 101 3.32 -4.14 6.82
N LYS A 102 4.39 -4.65 7.45
CA LYS A 102 5.54 -5.25 6.75
C LYS A 102 5.11 -6.44 5.87
N LYS A 103 4.25 -7.31 6.40
CA LYS A 103 3.71 -8.46 5.68
C LYS A 103 2.71 -8.03 4.61
N ASN A 104 1.87 -7.04 4.93
CA ASN A 104 0.85 -6.51 4.01
C ASN A 104 1.49 -5.92 2.76
N ILE A 105 2.52 -5.07 2.91
CA ILE A 105 3.25 -4.49 1.78
C ILE A 105 3.82 -5.58 0.87
N ARG A 106 4.56 -6.55 1.43
CA ARG A 106 5.14 -7.64 0.62
C ARG A 106 4.08 -8.46 -0.10
N PHE A 107 2.98 -8.75 0.59
CA PHE A 107 1.84 -9.46 0.02
C PHE A 107 1.25 -8.70 -1.16
N VAL A 108 0.94 -7.41 -0.98
CA VAL A 108 0.29 -6.56 -1.99
C VAL A 108 1.15 -6.40 -3.23
N PHE A 109 2.46 -6.12 -3.10
CA PHE A 109 3.35 -6.03 -4.26
C PHE A 109 3.34 -7.34 -5.08
N ARG A 110 3.47 -8.48 -4.40
CA ARG A 110 3.44 -9.79 -5.09
C ARG A 110 2.10 -10.06 -5.77
N THR A 111 0.98 -9.80 -5.09
CA THR A 111 -0.36 -10.00 -5.69
C THR A 111 -0.65 -9.01 -6.79
N TYR A 112 -0.11 -7.80 -6.72
CA TYR A 112 -0.20 -6.80 -7.77
C TYR A 112 0.49 -7.31 -9.04
N GLY A 113 1.75 -7.76 -8.96
CA GLY A 113 2.41 -8.40 -10.12
C GLY A 113 1.62 -9.58 -10.68
N LYS A 114 1.14 -10.47 -9.80
CA LYS A 114 0.30 -11.62 -10.17
C LYS A 114 -0.96 -11.22 -10.93
N CYS A 115 -1.66 -10.15 -10.51
CA CYS A 115 -2.85 -9.62 -11.19
C CYS A 115 -2.56 -9.29 -12.65
N TYR A 116 -1.38 -8.71 -12.92
CA TYR A 116 -0.95 -8.28 -14.25
C TYR A 116 -0.14 -9.32 -15.02
N GLY A 117 0.07 -10.52 -14.47
CA GLY A 117 0.87 -11.58 -15.09
C GLY A 117 2.37 -11.29 -15.08
N THR A 118 2.86 -10.48 -14.15
CA THR A 118 4.28 -10.15 -13.98
C THR A 118 4.85 -10.75 -12.69
N GLN A 119 6.17 -10.92 -12.65
CA GLN A 119 6.89 -11.26 -11.42
C GLN A 119 7.36 -9.96 -10.77
N LEU A 120 6.48 -9.36 -9.99
CA LEU A 120 6.81 -8.21 -9.16
C LEU A 120 7.17 -8.68 -7.75
N GLU A 121 8.38 -8.38 -7.31
CA GLU A 121 8.79 -8.57 -5.93
C GLU A 121 9.40 -7.27 -5.38
N LEU A 122 9.02 -6.93 -4.15
CA LEU A 122 9.63 -5.82 -3.44
C LEU A 122 11.05 -6.22 -3.00
N ASP A 123 12.04 -5.39 -3.29
CA ASP A 123 13.39 -5.60 -2.76
C ASP A 123 13.42 -5.36 -1.24
N VAL A 124 13.65 -6.46 -0.51
CA VAL A 124 13.74 -6.48 0.96
C VAL A 124 15.17 -6.73 1.47
N SER A 125 16.15 -6.73 0.57
CA SER A 125 17.55 -7.03 0.91
C SER A 125 18.37 -5.78 1.23
N GLY A 126 17.92 -4.61 0.75
CA GLY A 126 18.64 -3.35 0.86
C GLY A 126 18.47 -2.60 2.19
N THR A 127 19.33 -1.60 2.38
CA THR A 127 19.31 -0.66 3.52
C THR A 127 17.96 0.04 3.66
N ASP A 128 17.26 0.34 2.57
CA ASP A 128 15.97 1.02 2.62
C ASP A 128 14.89 0.18 3.30
N TRP A 129 14.84 -1.14 3.03
CA TRP A 129 13.90 -2.05 3.71
C TRP A 129 14.23 -2.19 5.20
N LYS A 130 15.52 -2.19 5.53
CA LYS A 130 15.97 -2.17 6.92
C LYS A 130 15.51 -0.88 7.62
N ASN A 131 15.74 0.28 7.00
CA ASN A 131 15.29 1.58 7.52
C ASN A 131 13.77 1.62 7.68
N PHE A 132 13.01 1.12 6.70
CA PHE A 132 11.56 0.96 6.80
C PHE A 132 11.17 0.12 8.02
N THR A 133 11.82 -1.03 8.21
CA THR A 133 11.54 -1.93 9.32
C THR A 133 11.82 -1.28 10.68
N GLU A 134 12.93 -0.55 10.80
CA GLU A 134 13.26 0.23 12.00
C GLU A 134 12.19 1.31 12.27
N LEU A 135 11.77 2.04 11.24
CA LEU A 135 10.74 3.08 11.36
C LEU A 135 9.35 2.55 11.71
N VAL A 136 9.02 1.32 11.32
CA VAL A 136 7.79 0.65 11.80
C VAL A 136 7.82 0.52 13.32
N GLU A 137 8.96 0.14 13.89
CA GLU A 137 9.11 0.05 15.35
C GLU A 137 9.04 1.44 16.00
N VAL A 138 9.60 2.48 15.36
CA VAL A 138 9.44 3.88 15.82
C VAL A 138 7.96 4.29 15.83
N ARG A 139 7.21 4.01 14.77
CA ARG A 139 5.76 4.28 14.71
C ARG A 139 5.04 3.58 15.85
N ASN A 140 5.29 2.28 16.04
CA ASN A 140 4.66 1.49 17.09
C ASN A 140 4.96 2.07 18.47
N ARG A 141 6.21 2.45 18.70
CA ARG A 141 6.69 3.06 19.95
C ARG A 141 5.97 4.38 20.26
N ILE A 142 5.81 5.27 19.27
CA ILE A 142 5.16 6.58 19.49
C ILE A 142 3.62 6.49 19.54
N THR A 143 2.98 5.44 19.00
CA THR A 143 1.53 5.24 19.07
C THR A 143 1.10 4.46 20.30
N HIS A 144 1.99 3.64 20.87
CA HIS A 144 1.73 2.88 22.09
C HIS A 144 2.84 3.08 23.13
N PRO A 145 3.08 4.34 23.58
CA PRO A 145 4.19 4.64 24.48
C PRO A 145 3.96 4.03 25.86
N LYS A 146 4.99 3.39 26.40
CA LYS A 146 5.05 2.84 27.77
C LYS A 146 5.87 3.72 28.70
N THR A 147 6.77 4.52 28.13
CA THR A 147 7.66 5.44 28.85
C THR A 147 7.68 6.83 28.20
N LYS A 148 8.19 7.83 28.93
CA LYS A 148 8.41 9.17 28.36
C LYS A 148 9.43 9.17 27.22
N ASN A 149 10.40 8.26 27.23
CA ASN A 149 11.39 8.16 26.18
C ASN A 149 10.78 7.62 24.88
N ASP A 150 9.69 6.86 24.96
CA ASP A 150 9.01 6.29 23.80
C ASP A 150 8.37 7.35 22.89
N ILE A 151 8.18 8.58 23.35
CA ILE A 151 7.64 9.67 22.51
C ILE A 151 8.73 10.61 21.98
N ILE A 152 9.99 10.39 22.34
CA ILE A 152 11.11 11.16 21.83
C ILE A 152 11.57 10.57 20.50
N ILE A 153 11.66 11.40 19.48
CA ILE A 153 12.15 11.03 18.15
C ILE A 153 13.51 11.68 17.93
N THR A 154 14.49 10.86 17.62
CA THR A 154 15.88 11.26 17.37
C THR A 154 16.04 11.89 15.99
N ASP A 155 17.16 12.58 15.77
CA ASP A 155 17.48 13.17 14.47
C ASP A 155 17.68 12.10 13.39
N ASP A 156 18.29 10.96 13.75
CA ASP A 156 18.45 9.81 12.87
C ASP A 156 17.10 9.25 12.41
N GLU A 157 16.16 9.06 13.34
CA GLU A 157 14.81 8.56 13.03
C GLU A 157 14.07 9.51 12.09
N ILE A 158 14.19 10.83 12.27
CA ILE A 158 13.58 11.81 11.36
C ILE A 158 14.26 11.83 10.00
N ASN A 159 15.58 11.76 9.93
CA ASN A 159 16.29 11.75 8.66
C ASN A 159 15.95 10.49 7.85
N LYS A 160 15.87 9.32 8.50
CA LYS A 160 15.37 8.08 7.87
C LYS A 160 13.92 8.25 7.39
N SER A 161 13.06 8.87 8.20
CA SER A 161 11.64 9.07 7.85
C SER A 161 11.44 9.95 6.60
N LYS A 162 12.26 11.01 6.44
CA LYS A 162 12.23 11.88 5.26
C LYS A 162 12.59 11.15 3.96
N LEU A 163 13.47 10.15 4.03
CA LEU A 163 13.91 9.36 2.87
C LEU A 163 12.94 8.21 2.54
N LEU A 164 12.25 7.69 3.55
CA LEU A 164 11.43 6.48 3.42
C LEU A 164 10.36 6.62 2.33
N PHE A 165 9.64 7.74 2.28
CA PHE A 165 8.56 7.91 1.32
C PHE A 165 9.05 7.97 -0.12
N GLY A 166 10.22 8.56 -0.36
CA GLY A 166 10.84 8.60 -1.69
C GLY A 166 11.19 7.20 -2.18
N TRP A 167 11.79 6.37 -1.32
CA TRP A 167 12.03 4.96 -1.64
C TRP A 167 10.72 4.22 -1.90
N PHE A 168 9.73 4.33 -1.01
CA PHE A 168 8.46 3.61 -1.14
C PHE A 168 7.70 4.02 -2.41
N SER A 169 7.64 5.32 -2.70
CA SER A 169 7.04 5.85 -3.93
C SER A 169 7.74 5.32 -5.18
N LYS A 170 9.08 5.20 -5.16
CA LYS A 170 9.82 4.58 -6.27
C LYS A 170 9.43 3.12 -6.49
N GLN A 171 9.21 2.36 -5.42
CA GLN A 171 8.74 0.97 -5.53
C GLN A 171 7.35 0.91 -6.15
N HIS A 172 6.43 1.77 -5.71
CA HIS A 172 5.08 1.86 -6.27
C HIS A 172 5.07 2.30 -7.76
N ILE A 173 5.86 3.32 -8.12
CA ILE A 173 5.99 3.77 -9.52
C ILE A 173 6.58 2.66 -10.40
N ASN A 174 7.58 1.94 -9.89
CA ASN A 174 8.16 0.80 -10.59
C ASN A 174 7.10 -0.30 -10.79
N SER A 175 6.26 -0.58 -9.79
CA SER A 175 5.20 -1.56 -9.93
C SER A 175 4.20 -1.18 -11.01
N VAL A 176 3.74 0.07 -11.02
CA VAL A 176 2.80 0.58 -12.04
C VAL A 176 3.42 0.55 -13.44
N THR A 177 4.69 0.93 -13.57
CA THR A 177 5.41 0.90 -14.86
C THR A 177 5.47 -0.52 -15.42
N VAL A 178 5.96 -1.47 -14.60
CA VAL A 178 6.11 -2.88 -15.01
C VAL A 178 4.77 -3.51 -15.41
N THR A 179 3.70 -3.24 -14.64
CA THR A 179 2.37 -3.79 -14.94
C THR A 179 1.72 -3.15 -16.16
N THR A 180 1.92 -1.85 -16.37
CA THR A 180 1.46 -1.13 -17.56
C THR A 180 2.13 -1.66 -18.83
N ASP A 181 3.44 -1.88 -18.79
CA ASP A 181 4.17 -2.40 -19.95
C ASP A 181 3.76 -3.84 -20.28
N ALA A 182 3.54 -4.67 -19.26
CA ALA A 182 3.00 -6.02 -19.46
C ALA A 182 1.61 -6.02 -20.11
N LEU A 183 0.74 -5.08 -19.71
CA LEU A 183 -0.56 -4.89 -20.34
C LEU A 183 -0.46 -4.46 -21.80
N LYS A 184 0.38 -3.47 -22.11
CA LYS A 184 0.60 -3.00 -23.49
C LYS A 184 1.07 -4.16 -24.38
N ASN A 185 2.06 -4.92 -23.91
CA ASN A 185 2.57 -6.09 -24.63
C ASN A 185 1.48 -7.14 -24.88
N LYS A 186 0.62 -7.41 -23.88
CA LYS A 186 -0.50 -8.35 -24.03
C LYS A 186 -1.51 -7.86 -25.06
N ILE A 187 -1.84 -6.56 -25.06
CA ILE A 187 -2.73 -5.94 -26.05
C ILE A 187 -2.14 -6.05 -27.46
N GLU A 188 -0.85 -5.79 -27.63
CA GLU A 188 -0.19 -5.93 -28.93
C GLU A 188 -0.22 -7.37 -29.47
N ILE A 189 0.00 -8.36 -28.61
CA ILE A 189 -0.09 -9.77 -28.98
C ILE A 189 -1.51 -10.12 -29.41
N LEU A 190 -2.52 -9.71 -28.65
CA LEU A 190 -3.92 -9.95 -28.98
C LEU A 190 -4.34 -9.28 -30.30
N LYS A 191 -3.88 -8.05 -30.56
CA LYS A 191 -4.13 -7.35 -31.83
C LYS A 191 -3.54 -8.10 -33.03
N LYS A 192 -2.36 -8.71 -32.88
CA LYS A 192 -1.74 -9.54 -33.94
C LYS A 192 -2.44 -10.88 -34.16
N GLN A 193 -3.21 -11.36 -33.18
CA GLN A 193 -3.94 -12.63 -33.24
C GLN A 193 -5.38 -12.47 -33.76
N LEU A 194 -5.90 -11.24 -33.84
CA LEU A 194 -7.20 -10.97 -34.45
C LEU A 194 -7.07 -11.02 -35.99
N PRO A 195 -7.85 -11.84 -36.70
CA PRO A 195 -7.84 -11.87 -38.15
C PRO A 195 -8.30 -10.53 -38.73
N GLU A 196 -7.63 -10.04 -39.79
CA GLU A 196 -7.91 -8.73 -40.41
C GLU A 196 -9.33 -8.57 -41.00
N ASN A 197 -10.18 -9.61 -40.98
CA ASN A 197 -11.51 -9.60 -41.62
C ASN A 197 -12.62 -10.09 -40.67
N SER A 198 -13.00 -9.29 -39.69
CA SER A 198 -14.24 -9.47 -38.93
C SER A 198 -14.94 -8.11 -38.74
N VAL A 199 -15.25 -7.47 -39.87
CA VAL A 199 -16.25 -6.41 -40.01
C VAL A 199 -17.08 -6.73 -41.24
#